data_AF-A0A351X890-F1
#
_entry.id   AF-A0A351X890-F1
#
_cell.length_a   1.000
_cell.length_b   1.000
_cell.length_c   1.000
_cell.angle_alpha   90.00
_cell.angle_beta   90.00
_cell.angle_gamma   90.00
#
_symmetry.space_group_name_H-M   'P 1'
#
loop_
_entity.id
_entity.type
_entity.pdbx_description
1 polymer ?
#
loop_
_entity_poly.entity_id
_entity_poly.type
_entity_poly.pdbx_seq_one_letter_code
_entity_poly.pdbx_strand_id
1 'polypeptide(L)'
;MLLYEQAYGFTRLRTYTLIFIPWLALLLLAALGLELGHRGGRFGLALLIAIAGFGLTVGAFNVDGFIARQNIERGLRGEEFDRAYLGELSTDAVPVMMQYFQQPGLDPDIRDGLGAELACQAQVVLNTSQQSWKSFTVSRVAAQQALAGRDWKDYPVALRDGTYYVTVGK
;
A
#
# COMPACT_ATOMS: atom_id res chain seq x y z
N MET A 1 18.29 -10.26 1.54
CA MET A 1 17.45 -9.34 0.74
C MET A 1 16.87 -8.19 1.56
N LEU A 2 16.52 -8.39 2.84
CA LEU A 2 16.10 -7.32 3.76
C LEU A 2 17.06 -6.11 3.83
N LEU A 3 18.38 -6.34 3.77
CA LEU A 3 19.38 -5.26 3.85
C LEU A 3 19.38 -4.32 2.63
N TYR A 4 18.97 -4.80 1.46
CA TYR A 4 18.90 -4.01 0.23
C TYR A 4 17.56 -3.26 0.12
N GLU A 5 16.50 -3.81 0.72
CA GLU A 5 15.17 -3.17 0.82
C GLU A 5 15.16 -2.01 1.82
N GLN A 6 15.92 -2.15 2.92
CA GLN A 6 16.15 -1.07 3.87
C GLN A 6 16.89 0.12 3.22
N ALA A 7 17.82 -0.14 2.30
CA ALA A 7 18.65 0.91 1.69
C ALA A 7 17.97 1.67 0.54
N TYR A 8 17.06 1.05 -0.22
CA TYR A 8 16.50 1.63 -1.46
C TYR A 8 14.98 1.82 -1.46
N GLY A 9 14.27 1.43 -0.40
CA GLY A 9 12.81 1.58 -0.32
C GLY A 9 12.04 0.37 -0.85
N PHE A 10 10.88 0.13 -0.23
CA PHE A 10 9.99 -0.97 -0.59
C PHE A 10 9.15 -0.59 -1.80
N THR A 11 9.28 -1.35 -2.90
CA THR A 11 8.46 -1.19 -4.09
C THR A 11 7.43 -2.30 -4.20
N ARG A 12 6.25 -1.99 -4.76
CA ARG A 12 5.15 -2.95 -4.99
C ARG A 12 5.62 -4.24 -5.67
N LEU A 13 6.51 -4.14 -6.66
CA LEU A 13 7.05 -5.27 -7.42
C LEU A 13 7.84 -6.26 -6.55
N ARG A 14 8.65 -5.76 -5.61
CA ARG A 14 9.48 -6.60 -4.74
C ARG A 14 8.63 -7.31 -3.69
N THR A 15 7.65 -6.62 -3.09
CA THR A 15 6.73 -7.22 -2.13
C THR A 15 5.93 -8.37 -2.74
N TYR A 16 5.41 -8.20 -3.96
CA TYR A 16 4.71 -9.29 -4.65
C TYR A 16 5.62 -10.48 -4.96
N THR A 17 6.88 -10.22 -5.31
CA THR A 17 7.85 -11.28 -5.56
C THR A 17 8.13 -12.09 -4.28
N LEU A 18 8.29 -11.43 -3.14
CA LEU A 18 8.49 -12.08 -1.83
C LEU A 18 7.30 -12.94 -1.41
N ILE A 19 6.07 -12.51 -1.73
CA ILE A 19 4.86 -13.30 -1.48
C ILE A 19 4.77 -14.49 -2.45
N PHE A 20 5.18 -14.30 -3.71
CA PHE A 20 5.08 -15.33 -4.75
C PHE A 20 6.06 -16.50 -4.56
N ILE A 21 7.30 -16.24 -4.15
CA ILE A 21 8.35 -17.26 -4.03
C ILE A 21 7.93 -18.45 -3.13
N PRO A 22 7.38 -18.24 -1.91
CA PRO A 22 6.88 -19.33 -1.07
C PRO A 22 5.80 -20.17 -1.75
N TRP A 23 4.85 -19.54 -2.46
CA TRP A 23 3.80 -20.24 -3.19
C TRP A 23 4.36 -21.07 -4.34
N LEU A 24 5.35 -20.55 -5.06
CA LEU A 24 6.06 -21.29 -6.11
C LEU A 24 6.82 -22.48 -5.53
N ALA A 25 7.53 -22.30 -4.41
CA ALA A 25 8.25 -23.38 -3.74
C ALA A 25 7.30 -24.50 -3.27
N LEU A 26 6.17 -24.13 -2.65
CA LEU A 26 5.14 -25.08 -2.24
C LEU A 26 4.55 -25.86 -3.43
N LEU A 27 4.28 -25.18 -4.55
CA LEU A 27 3.78 -25.82 -5.76
C LEU A 27 4.79 -26.83 -6.32
N LEU A 28 6.07 -26.47 -6.37
CA LEU A 28 7.15 -27.36 -6.84
C LEU A 28 7.30 -28.58 -5.94
N LEU A 29 7.24 -28.40 -4.61
CA LEU A 29 7.27 -29.50 -3.65
C LEU A 29 6.05 -30.42 -3.79
N ALA A 30 4.86 -29.85 -3.99
CA ALA A 30 3.65 -30.61 -4.24
C ALA A 30 3.74 -31.40 -5.55
N ALA A 31 4.28 -30.79 -6.62
CA ALA A 31 4.50 -31.44 -7.89
C ALA A 31 5.45 -32.64 -7.75
N LEU A 32 6.59 -32.44 -7.07
CA LEU A 32 7.56 -33.51 -6.81
C LEU A 32 6.94 -34.65 -6.01
N GLY A 33 6.19 -34.35 -4.95
CA GLY A 33 5.51 -35.36 -4.14
C GLY A 33 4.44 -36.14 -4.91
N LEU A 34 3.71 -35.48 -5.82
CA LEU A 34 2.72 -36.12 -6.68
C LEU A 34 3.35 -37.02 -7.74
N GLU A 35 4.46 -36.59 -8.32
CA GLU A 35 5.21 -37.38 -9.32
C GLU A 35 5.81 -38.63 -8.67
N LEU A 36 6.48 -38.49 -7.52
CA LEU A 36 7.01 -39.63 -6.75
C LEU A 36 5.90 -40.61 -6.35
N GLY A 37 4.72 -40.08 -6.01
CA GLY A 37 3.53 -40.88 -5.69
C GLY A 37 2.82 -41.50 -6.89
N HIS A 38 3.27 -41.27 -8.13
CA HIS A 38 2.59 -41.68 -9.38
C HIS A 38 1.14 -41.16 -9.49
N ARG A 39 0.85 -40.00 -8.89
CA ARG A 39 -0.48 -39.37 -8.85
C ARG A 39 -0.54 -38.11 -9.73
N GLY A 40 0.08 -38.14 -10.91
CA GLY A 40 0.16 -37.00 -11.83
C GLY A 40 -1.20 -36.36 -12.17
N GLY A 41 -2.29 -37.14 -12.17
CA GLY A 41 -3.66 -36.64 -12.38
C GLY A 41 -4.16 -35.62 -11.35
N ARG A 42 -3.46 -35.42 -10.22
CA ARG A 42 -3.83 -34.44 -9.18
C ARG A 42 -3.03 -33.13 -9.27
N PHE A 43 -2.12 -33.00 -10.24
CA PHE A 43 -1.33 -31.78 -10.41
C PHE A 43 -2.21 -30.54 -10.67
N GLY A 44 -3.27 -30.69 -11.49
CA GLY A 44 -4.21 -29.60 -11.75
C GLY A 44 -4.88 -29.07 -10.48
N LEU A 45 -5.19 -29.94 -9.52
CA LEU A 45 -5.77 -29.54 -8.24
C LEU A 45 -4.75 -28.82 -7.35
N ALA A 46 -3.49 -29.29 -7.32
CA ALA A 46 -2.42 -28.61 -6.60
C ALA A 46 -2.16 -27.20 -7.17
N LEU A 47 -2.18 -27.07 -8.50
CA LEU A 47 -2.07 -25.77 -9.17
C LEU A 47 -3.22 -24.84 -8.82
N LEU A 48 -4.47 -25.32 -8.84
CA LEU A 48 -5.64 -24.52 -8.46
C LEU A 48 -5.56 -24.04 -7.01
N ILE A 49 -5.13 -24.89 -6.08
CA ILE A 49 -4.92 -24.51 -4.68
C ILE A 49 -3.83 -23.45 -4.56
N ALA A 50 -2.71 -23.59 -5.28
CA ALA A 50 -1.63 -22.62 -5.23
C ALA A 50 -2.06 -21.24 -5.80
N ILE A 51 -2.81 -21.23 -6.90
CA ILE A 51 -3.35 -20.00 -7.49
C ILE A 51 -4.35 -19.33 -6.53
N ALA A 52 -5.31 -20.10 -6.01
CA ALA A 52 -6.30 -19.58 -5.08
C ALA A 52 -5.65 -19.07 -3.79
N GLY A 53 -4.71 -19.82 -3.23
CA GLY A 53 -3.97 -19.45 -2.03
C GLY A 53 -3.11 -18.20 -2.22
N PHE A 54 -2.40 -18.09 -3.35
CA PHE A 54 -1.64 -16.88 -3.69
C PHE A 54 -2.57 -15.67 -3.83
N GLY A 55 -3.67 -15.82 -4.58
CA GLY A 55 -4.66 -14.75 -4.76
C GLY A 55 -5.29 -14.28 -3.44
N LEU A 56 -5.65 -15.21 -2.56
CA LEU A 56 -6.15 -14.90 -1.21
C LEU A 56 -5.08 -14.20 -0.35
N THR A 57 -3.83 -14.64 -0.44
CA THR A 57 -2.72 -14.03 0.32
C THR A 57 -2.51 -12.58 -0.10
N VAL A 58 -2.45 -12.30 -1.41
CA VAL A 58 -2.29 -10.94 -1.92
C VAL A 58 -3.51 -10.09 -1.64
N GLY A 59 -4.72 -10.62 -1.81
CA GLY A 59 -5.96 -9.89 -1.55
C GLY A 59 -6.18 -9.56 -0.07
N ALA A 60 -5.72 -10.41 0.85
CA ALA A 60 -5.81 -10.19 2.28
C ALA A 60 -4.69 -9.28 2.82
N PHE A 61 -3.54 -9.22 2.14
CA PHE A 61 -2.38 -8.46 2.60
C PHE A 61 -2.40 -7.04 2.04
N ASN A 62 -2.56 -6.05 2.93
CA ASN A 62 -2.47 -4.64 2.56
C ASN A 62 -1.01 -4.24 2.27
N VAL A 63 -0.58 -4.47 1.02
CA VAL A 63 0.79 -4.15 0.55
C VAL A 63 1.07 -2.66 0.64
N ASP A 64 0.17 -1.81 0.15
CA ASP A 64 0.42 -0.37 0.06
C ASP A 64 0.48 0.27 1.47
N GLY A 65 -0.35 -0.19 2.42
CA GLY A 65 -0.27 0.20 3.83
C GLY A 65 1.00 -0.29 4.54
N PHE A 66 1.47 -1.50 4.21
CA PHE A 66 2.76 -1.99 4.70
C PHE A 66 3.92 -1.13 4.17
N ILE A 67 3.89 -0.79 2.88
CA ILE A 67 4.91 0.06 2.26
C ILE A 67 4.89 1.48 2.84
N ALA A 68 3.70 2.06 3.06
CA ALA A 68 3.58 3.36 3.72
C ALA A 68 4.22 3.36 5.11
N ARG A 69 3.90 2.33 5.92
CA ARG A 69 4.48 2.15 7.26
C ARG A 69 6.01 2.12 7.22
N GLN A 70 6.57 1.29 6.36
CA GLN A 70 8.02 1.12 6.27
C GLN A 70 8.72 2.40 5.82
N ASN A 71 8.17 3.14 4.84
CA ASN A 71 8.76 4.39 4.37
C ASN A 71 8.69 5.50 5.44
N ILE A 72 7.58 5.59 6.20
CA ILE A 72 7.47 6.55 7.31
C ILE A 72 8.45 6.20 8.42
N GLU A 73 8.51 4.93 8.84
CA GLU A 73 9.45 4.46 9.87
C GLU A 73 10.91 4.69 9.46
N ARG A 74 11.21 4.59 8.16
CA ARG A 74 12.53 4.89 7.59
C ARG A 74 12.87 6.38 7.70
N GLY A 75 11.93 7.26 7.34
CA GLY A 75 12.07 8.70 7.58
C GLY A 75 12.33 9.03 9.06
N LEU A 76 11.62 8.36 9.98
CA LEU A 76 11.81 8.55 11.43
C LEU A 76 13.19 8.10 11.95
N ARG A 77 13.89 7.25 11.21
CA ARG A 77 15.29 6.86 11.50
C ARG A 77 16.32 7.83 10.94
N GLY A 78 15.88 8.93 10.32
CA GLY A 78 16.75 9.93 9.67
C GLY A 78 17.24 9.50 8.28
N GLU A 79 16.62 8.46 7.70
CA GLU A 79 16.86 8.08 6.31
C GLU A 79 15.94 8.86 5.36
N GLU A 80 16.16 8.73 4.05
CA GLU A 80 15.40 9.46 3.04
C GLU A 80 13.90 9.16 3.08
N PHE A 81 13.10 10.20 3.35
CA PHE A 81 11.64 10.15 3.34
C PHE A 81 11.10 10.51 1.96
N ASP A 82 10.71 9.50 1.19
CA ASP A 82 10.19 9.67 -0.16
C ASP A 82 8.71 10.08 -0.15
N ARG A 83 8.49 11.39 -0.08
CA ARG A 83 7.16 12.01 -0.17
C ARG A 83 6.47 11.74 -1.49
N ALA A 84 7.21 11.73 -2.60
CA ALA A 84 6.64 11.53 -3.93
C ALA A 84 6.06 10.13 -4.07
N TYR A 85 6.75 9.13 -3.52
CA TYR A 85 6.29 7.75 -3.53
C TYR A 85 5.00 7.52 -2.73
N LEU A 86 4.76 8.27 -1.65
CA LEU A 86 3.50 8.18 -0.91
C LEU A 86 2.29 8.57 -1.76
N GLY A 87 2.45 9.54 -2.67
CA GLY A 87 1.41 9.96 -3.62
C GLY A 87 1.08 8.92 -4.70
N GLU A 88 1.95 7.95 -4.92
CA GLU A 88 1.71 6.83 -5.85
C GLU A 88 0.98 5.65 -5.19
N LEU A 89 0.80 5.68 -3.87
CA LEU A 89 0.14 4.61 -3.12
C LEU A 89 -1.38 4.67 -3.27
N SER A 90 -2.01 3.50 -3.24
CA SER A 90 -3.47 3.37 -3.23
C SER A 90 -4.10 3.98 -1.96
N THR A 91 -5.42 4.15 -1.97
CA THR A 91 -6.22 4.54 -0.81
C THR A 91 -6.02 3.63 0.41
N ASP A 92 -5.51 2.42 0.21
CA ASP A 92 -5.11 1.47 1.25
C ASP A 92 -4.02 1.99 2.21
N ALA A 93 -3.22 2.96 1.78
CA ALA A 93 -2.18 3.59 2.60
C ALA A 93 -2.74 4.69 3.52
N VAL A 94 -3.91 5.26 3.20
CA VAL A 94 -4.48 6.42 3.91
C VAL A 94 -4.66 6.17 5.41
N PRO A 95 -5.24 5.04 5.88
CA PRO A 95 -5.39 4.80 7.31
C PRO A 95 -4.04 4.78 8.05
N VAL A 96 -3.00 4.22 7.43
CA VAL A 96 -1.65 4.16 8.01
C VAL A 96 -1.03 5.55 8.06
N MET A 97 -1.09 6.31 6.96
CA MET A 97 -0.59 7.69 6.93
C MET A 97 -1.28 8.58 7.98
N MET A 98 -2.60 8.44 8.14
CA MET A 98 -3.37 9.15 9.16
C MET A 98 -2.93 8.80 10.58
N GLN A 99 -2.67 7.52 10.86
CA GLN A 99 -2.18 7.08 12.17
C GLN A 99 -0.86 7.76 12.54
N TYR A 100 0.11 7.82 11.62
CA TYR A 100 1.39 8.51 11.86
C TYR A 100 1.20 10.01 11.97
N PHE A 101 0.40 10.61 11.11
CA PHE A 101 0.16 12.06 11.12
C PHE A 101 -0.47 12.55 12.43
N GLN A 102 -1.28 11.73 13.10
CA GLN A 102 -1.88 12.03 14.41
C GLN A 102 -0.92 11.82 15.59
N GLN A 103 0.25 11.19 15.41
CA GLN A 103 1.19 10.97 16.50
C GLN A 103 1.80 12.29 16.99
N PRO A 104 1.87 12.50 18.31
CA PRO A 104 2.60 13.62 18.89
C PRO A 104 4.11 13.42 18.75
N GLY A 105 4.85 14.50 18.50
CA GLY A 105 6.32 14.45 18.41
C GLY A 105 6.87 13.92 17.08
N LEU A 106 6.03 13.82 16.05
CA LEU A 106 6.49 13.51 14.69
C LEU A 106 7.37 14.65 14.16
N ASP A 107 8.43 14.29 13.44
CA ASP A 107 9.29 15.25 12.75
C ASP A 107 8.45 16.19 11.85
N PRO A 108 8.68 17.52 11.88
CA PRO A 108 7.88 18.48 11.11
C PRO A 108 7.87 18.21 9.61
N ASP A 109 8.99 17.81 9.02
CA ASP A 109 9.09 17.57 7.57
C ASP A 109 8.27 16.34 7.16
N ILE A 110 8.29 15.30 8.00
CA ILE A 110 7.50 14.09 7.81
C ILE A 110 6.02 14.40 8.01
N ARG A 111 5.68 15.17 9.06
CA ARG A 111 4.31 15.59 9.34
C ARG A 111 3.72 16.37 8.17
N ASP A 112 4.48 17.30 7.60
CA ASP A 112 4.00 18.10 6.49
C ASP A 112 3.90 17.32 5.18
N GLY A 113 4.83 16.39 4.93
CA GLY A 113 4.70 15.47 3.80
C GLY A 113 3.45 14.60 3.89
N LEU A 114 3.15 14.07 5.07
CA LEU A 114 1.91 13.30 5.31
C LEU A 114 0.66 14.18 5.21
N GLY A 115 0.69 15.38 5.77
CA GLY A 115 -0.43 16.32 5.72
C GLY A 115 -0.77 16.73 4.29
N ALA A 116 0.24 17.05 3.49
CA ALA A 116 0.09 17.35 2.07
C ALA A 116 -0.56 16.20 1.28
N GLU A 117 -0.05 14.98 1.45
CA GLU A 117 -0.58 13.81 0.75
C GLU A 117 -2.01 13.48 1.19
N LEU A 118 -2.26 13.48 2.50
CA LEU A 118 -3.60 13.21 3.03
C LEU A 118 -4.62 14.27 2.59
N ALA A 119 -4.22 15.53 2.46
CA ALA A 119 -5.08 16.59 1.92
C ALA A 119 -5.42 16.36 0.45
N CYS A 120 -4.44 15.98 -0.39
CA CYS A 120 -4.69 15.58 -1.78
C CYS A 120 -5.65 14.41 -1.88
N GLN A 121 -5.44 13.36 -1.07
CA GLN A 121 -6.32 12.18 -1.01
C GLN A 121 -7.73 12.57 -0.56
N ALA A 122 -7.87 13.48 0.41
CA ALA A 122 -9.17 13.98 0.85
C ALA A 122 -9.98 14.60 -0.29
N GLN A 123 -9.34 15.38 -1.17
CA GLN A 123 -10.02 15.95 -2.35
C GLN A 123 -10.54 14.85 -3.28
N VAL A 124 -9.71 13.83 -3.57
CA VAL A 124 -10.09 12.73 -4.46
C VAL A 124 -11.17 11.84 -3.84
N VAL A 125 -11.03 11.52 -2.57
CA VAL A 125 -11.84 10.51 -1.87
C VAL A 125 -13.18 11.06 -1.40
N LEU A 126 -13.23 12.32 -0.94
CA LEU A 126 -14.44 12.95 -0.38
C LEU A 126 -15.27 13.71 -1.43
N ASN A 127 -14.66 14.33 -2.45
CA ASN A 127 -15.41 15.12 -3.44
C ASN A 127 -15.93 14.33 -4.64
N THR A 128 -15.56 13.05 -4.78
CA THR A 128 -16.14 12.20 -5.82
C THR A 128 -17.52 11.72 -5.39
N SER A 129 -18.55 12.52 -5.68
CA SER A 129 -19.91 12.38 -5.13
C SER A 129 -20.84 11.42 -5.86
N GLN A 130 -20.43 10.78 -6.95
CA GLN A 130 -21.21 9.72 -7.59
C GLN A 130 -20.29 8.71 -8.24
N GLN A 131 -20.22 7.51 -7.68
CA GLN A 131 -19.58 6.40 -8.38
C GLN A 131 -20.46 5.18 -8.45
N SER A 132 -20.49 4.62 -9.66
CA SER A 132 -21.08 3.34 -9.97
C SER A 132 -20.50 2.26 -9.05
N TRP A 133 -21.32 1.26 -8.69
CA TRP A 133 -20.88 0.08 -7.94
C TRP A 133 -19.61 -0.59 -8.50
N LYS A 134 -19.29 -0.34 -9.79
CA LYS A 134 -18.10 -0.83 -10.50
C LYS A 134 -16.77 -0.35 -9.92
N SER A 135 -16.72 0.80 -9.24
CA SER A 135 -15.49 1.34 -8.66
C SER A 135 -15.49 1.32 -7.12
N PHE A 136 -16.42 0.56 -6.53
CA PHE A 136 -16.43 0.35 -5.09
C PHE A 136 -15.22 -0.52 -4.68
N THR A 137 -14.47 -0.04 -3.69
CA THR A 137 -13.41 -0.81 -3.02
C THR A 137 -13.52 -0.62 -1.50
N VAL A 138 -13.21 -1.66 -0.74
CA VAL A 138 -13.18 -1.61 0.73
C VAL A 138 -12.14 -0.61 1.22
N SER A 139 -11.01 -0.52 0.51
CA SER A 139 -9.92 0.41 0.79
C SER A 139 -10.37 1.88 0.76
N ARG A 140 -11.22 2.24 -0.20
CA ARG A 140 -11.76 3.60 -0.33
C ARG A 140 -12.71 3.93 0.82
N VAL A 141 -13.52 2.98 1.27
CA VAL A 141 -14.40 3.17 2.44
C VAL A 141 -13.56 3.42 3.69
N ALA A 142 -12.49 2.65 3.90
CA ALA A 142 -11.57 2.86 5.01
C ALA A 142 -10.87 4.23 4.93
N ALA A 143 -10.44 4.66 3.75
CA ALA A 143 -9.86 5.98 3.52
C ALA A 143 -10.86 7.12 3.79
N GLN A 144 -12.12 6.98 3.34
CA GLN A 144 -13.19 7.95 3.64
C GLN A 144 -13.38 8.12 5.13
N GLN A 145 -13.45 7.00 5.88
CA GLN A 145 -13.59 7.05 7.34
C GLN A 145 -12.37 7.70 8.01
N ALA A 146 -11.16 7.40 7.55
CA ALA A 146 -9.94 7.98 8.11
C ALA A 146 -9.82 9.50 7.87
N LEU A 147 -10.31 9.99 6.72
CA LEU A 147 -10.22 11.40 6.31
C LEU A 147 -11.43 12.24 6.75
N ALA A 148 -12.54 11.60 7.13
CA ALA A 148 -13.78 12.27 7.48
C ALA A 148 -13.64 13.17 8.72
N GLY A 149 -14.30 14.33 8.68
CA GLY A 149 -14.38 15.25 9.82
C GLY A 149 -13.12 16.07 10.10
N ARG A 150 -12.05 15.93 9.30
CA ARG A 150 -10.84 16.73 9.42
C ARG A 150 -10.90 17.97 8.52
N ASP A 151 -10.43 19.09 9.05
CA ASP A 151 -10.20 20.32 8.28
C ASP A 151 -8.78 20.29 7.70
N TRP A 152 -8.66 20.53 6.40
CA TRP A 152 -7.39 20.50 5.66
C TRP A 152 -6.88 21.90 5.30
N LYS A 153 -7.36 22.96 5.97
CA LYS A 153 -6.93 24.35 5.73
C LYS A 153 -5.43 24.58 5.85
N ASP A 154 -4.76 23.84 6.74
CA ASP A 154 -3.31 23.94 6.93
C ASP A 154 -2.53 23.45 5.69
N TYR A 155 -3.17 22.66 4.83
CA TYR A 155 -2.62 22.08 3.61
C TYR A 155 -3.49 22.43 2.40
N PRO A 156 -3.44 23.68 1.90
CA PRO A 156 -4.28 24.12 0.80
C PRO A 156 -3.95 23.36 -0.47
N VAL A 157 -4.94 22.59 -0.96
CA VAL A 157 -4.81 21.80 -2.17
C VAL A 157 -5.13 22.65 -3.39
N ALA A 158 -4.27 22.59 -4.40
CA ALA A 158 -4.51 23.23 -5.68
C ALA A 158 -4.46 22.18 -6.81
N LEU A 159 -5.12 22.48 -7.94
CA LEU A 159 -5.23 21.59 -9.09
C LEU A 159 -4.45 22.18 -10.27
N ARG A 160 -3.51 21.42 -10.84
CA ARG A 160 -2.71 21.79 -12.02
C ARG A 160 -2.61 20.56 -12.89
N ASP A 161 -2.93 20.72 -14.17
CA ASP A 161 -2.83 19.66 -15.18
C ASP A 161 -3.53 18.34 -14.76
N GLY A 162 -4.68 18.48 -14.05
CA GLY A 162 -5.46 17.33 -13.57
C GLY A 162 -4.89 16.62 -12.33
N THR A 163 -3.80 17.12 -11.75
CA THR A 163 -3.16 16.56 -10.55
C THR A 163 -3.29 17.52 -9.38
N TYR A 164 -3.63 16.98 -8.20
CA TYR A 164 -3.68 17.75 -6.96
C TYR A 164 -2.29 17.91 -6.36
N TYR A 165 -1.96 19.12 -5.90
CA TYR A 165 -0.70 19.42 -5.24
C TYR A 165 -0.93 20.31 -4.02
N VAL A 166 -0.10 20.13 -3.00
CA VAL A 166 -0.02 21.03 -1.84
C VAL A 166 1.38 21.60 -1.80
N THR A 167 1.46 22.93 -1.69
CA THR A 167 2.74 23.63 -1.47
C THR A 167 2.99 23.73 0.02
N VAL A 168 3.83 22.86 0.57
CA VAL A 168 4.35 23.00 1.93
C VAL A 168 5.48 24.04 1.90
N GLY A 169 5.41 25.05 2.77
CA GLY A 169 6.46 26.06 2.91
C GLY A 169 7.79 25.42 3.30
N LYS A 170 8.89 25.96 2.77
CA LYS A 170 10.24 25.64 3.26
C LYS A 170 10.51 26.37 4.56
#